data_AF-A0A971YMJ0-F1
#
_entry.id   AF-A0A971YMJ0-F1
#
_cell.length_a   1.000
_cell.length_b   1.000
_cell.length_c   1.000
_cell.angle_alpha   90.00
_cell.angle_beta   90.00
_cell.angle_gamma   90.00
#
_symmetry.space_group_name_H-M   'P 1'
#
loop_
_entity.id
_entity.type
_entity.pdbx_description
1 polymer ?
#
loop_
_entity_poly.entity_id
_entity_poly.type
_entity_poly.pdbx_seq_one_letter_code
_entity_poly.pdbx_strand_id
1 'polypeptide(L)'
;MDCFNPRDKRLRWLNIDRNTLVKLGLLASLGVLLLVAGQFVKKPGPDSMSQATDRGTSGSGGSVAPLPGIAVPVAGTGYQVALEQQLGTTLSSIKGVGEVVVQVSLEAERTVSYATNSQEETRNSQEREASGLTRSVQELRTEAQVVMAREGGSEKPIVSGETLPAVRGVLVVAEGASDPTIKERLSQAVQVLLDLPAHKVMVLEKEGGK
;
A
#
# COMPACT_ATOMS: atom_id res chain seq x y z
N MET A 1 4.34 -10.91 -64.13
CA MET A 1 4.97 -9.58 -64.02
C MET A 1 3.89 -8.67 -63.45
N ASP A 2 3.94 -8.12 -62.24
CA ASP A 2 5.09 -7.71 -61.43
C ASP A 2 4.88 -7.97 -59.94
N CYS A 3 5.98 -8.25 -59.24
CA CYS A 3 6.05 -8.65 -57.84
C CYS A 3 5.84 -7.46 -56.89
N PHE A 4 4.95 -7.63 -55.92
CA PHE A 4 4.77 -6.75 -54.77
C PHE A 4 5.78 -7.12 -53.68
N ASN A 5 6.73 -6.23 -53.38
CA ASN A 5 7.76 -6.41 -52.36
C ASN A 5 7.45 -5.56 -51.11
N PRO A 6 7.14 -6.14 -49.94
CA PRO A 6 7.07 -5.39 -48.69
C PRO A 6 8.27 -5.73 -47.79
N ARG A 7 9.42 -5.10 -48.06
CA ARG A 7 10.54 -4.98 -47.11
C ARG A 7 10.76 -3.52 -46.75
N ASP A 8 9.85 -2.97 -45.94
CA ASP A 8 10.03 -1.72 -45.21
C ASP A 8 8.88 -1.61 -44.20
N LYS A 9 9.15 -2.02 -42.95
CA LYS A 9 8.50 -1.47 -41.74
C LYS A 9 9.45 -1.55 -40.55
N ARG A 10 10.71 -1.16 -40.76
CA ARG A 10 11.61 -0.90 -39.64
C ARG A 10 12.00 0.57 -39.72
N LEU A 11 11.69 1.30 -38.64
CA LEU A 11 12.12 2.68 -38.34
C LEU A 11 11.21 3.82 -38.86
N ARG A 12 9.94 3.86 -38.43
CA ARG A 12 9.10 5.08 -38.53
C ARG A 12 8.50 5.54 -37.18
N TRP A 13 9.27 5.47 -36.09
CA TRP A 13 8.79 5.94 -34.77
C TRP A 13 9.51 7.18 -34.23
N LEU A 14 10.23 7.94 -35.05
CA LEU A 14 10.90 9.16 -34.54
C LEU A 14 10.77 10.34 -35.52
N ASN A 15 9.55 10.87 -35.66
CA ASN A 15 9.38 12.23 -36.17
C ASN A 15 9.34 13.17 -34.96
N ILE A 16 10.53 13.53 -34.46
CA ILE A 16 10.66 14.46 -33.34
C ILE A 16 10.69 15.89 -33.90
N ASP A 17 9.64 16.64 -33.60
CA ASP A 17 9.54 18.06 -33.93
C ASP A 17 10.52 18.92 -33.11
N ARG A 18 10.90 20.08 -33.67
CA ARG A 18 11.75 21.06 -32.97
C ARG A 18 11.20 21.46 -31.60
N ASN A 19 9.88 21.55 -31.44
CA ASN A 19 9.25 21.88 -30.16
C ASN A 19 9.32 20.74 -29.14
N THR A 20 9.31 19.47 -29.55
CA THR A 20 9.50 18.33 -28.65
C THR A 20 10.97 18.19 -28.23
N LEU A 21 11.92 18.53 -29.11
CA LEU A 21 13.35 18.65 -28.73
C LEU A 21 13.60 19.76 -27.70
N VAL A 22 13.00 20.95 -27.89
CA VAL A 22 13.14 22.06 -26.93
C VAL A 22 12.51 21.70 -25.57
N LYS A 23 11.36 21.01 -25.55
CA LYS A 23 10.72 20.53 -24.32
C LYS A 23 11.56 19.47 -23.60
N LEU A 24 12.16 18.53 -24.33
CA LEU A 24 13.07 17.53 -23.77
C LEU A 24 14.35 18.18 -23.21
N GLY A 25 14.87 19.21 -23.88
CA GLY A 25 16.00 20.01 -23.38
C GLY A 25 15.69 20.74 -22.08
N LEU A 26 14.50 21.36 -21.97
CA LEU A 26 14.05 22.01 -20.73
C LEU A 26 13.90 21.01 -19.58
N LEU A 27 13.24 19.86 -19.80
CA LEU A 27 13.10 18.83 -18.77
C LEU A 27 14.46 18.27 -18.32
N ALA A 28 15.37 18.01 -19.26
CA ALA A 28 16.72 17.53 -18.95
C ALA A 28 17.50 18.55 -18.10
N SER A 29 17.43 19.85 -18.44
CA SER A 29 18.10 20.90 -17.66
C SER A 29 17.55 21.04 -16.24
N LEU A 30 16.24 20.88 -16.04
CA LEU A 30 15.61 20.92 -14.71
C LEU A 30 16.04 19.71 -13.86
N GLY A 31 16.18 18.54 -14.47
CA GLY A 31 16.68 17.34 -13.80
C GLY A 31 18.13 17.48 -13.34
N VAL A 32 19.01 18.03 -14.19
CA VAL A 32 20.42 18.29 -13.82
C VAL A 32 20.52 19.35 -12.72
N LEU A 33 19.69 20.39 -12.77
CA LEU A 33 19.63 21.43 -11.73
C LEU A 33 19.24 20.83 -10.36
N LEU A 34 18.26 19.92 -10.32
CA LEU A 34 17.84 19.24 -9.09
C LEU A 34 18.94 18.32 -8.53
N LEU A 35 19.71 17.66 -9.40
CA LEU A 35 20.81 16.78 -8.99
C LEU A 35 21.98 17.58 -8.38
N VAL A 36 22.28 18.76 -8.94
CA VAL A 36 23.30 19.67 -8.37
C VAL A 36 22.84 20.27 -7.03
N ALA A 37 21.55 20.61 -6.88
CA ALA A 37 21.00 21.08 -5.62
C ALA A 37 21.02 20.00 -4.51
N GLY A 38 20.88 18.73 -4.88
CA GLY A 38 20.91 17.59 -3.94
C GLY A 38 22.29 17.30 -3.32
N GLN A 39 23.39 17.80 -3.90
CA GLN A 39 24.75 17.57 -3.38
C GLN A 39 25.10 18.45 -2.16
N PHE A 40 24.23 19.40 -1.76
CA PHE A 40 24.50 20.33 -0.66
C PHE A 40 23.87 19.96 0.70
N VAL A 41 23.22 18.80 0.83
CA VAL A 41 22.73 18.31 2.13
C VAL A 41 23.72 17.30 2.70
N LYS A 42 24.81 17.83 3.29
CA LYS A 42 25.78 17.07 4.09
C LYS A 42 25.70 17.55 5.54
N LYS A 43 25.13 16.73 6.42
CA LYS A 43 25.34 16.79 7.87
C LYS A 43 25.90 15.45 8.34
N PRO A 44 27.11 15.46 8.92
CA PRO A 44 27.40 14.49 9.97
C PRO A 44 28.11 15.13 11.16
N GLY A 45 27.78 14.63 12.35
CA GLY A 45 28.54 14.85 13.58
C GLY A 45 27.85 14.14 14.75
N PRO A 46 28.36 12.99 15.21
CA PRO A 46 27.97 12.37 16.46
C PRO A 46 28.97 12.77 17.54
N ASP A 47 28.50 13.46 18.59
CA ASP A 47 29.33 13.73 19.75
C ASP A 47 29.25 12.54 20.73
N SER A 48 30.43 12.05 21.09
CA SER A 48 30.64 11.07 22.14
C SER A 48 30.91 11.76 23.48
N MET A 49 30.66 10.99 24.55
CA MET A 49 31.26 11.08 25.89
C MET A 49 30.54 11.98 26.93
N SER A 50 29.99 11.38 28.00
CA SER A 50 30.70 11.24 29.28
C SER A 50 29.80 10.68 30.40
N GLN A 51 30.37 9.69 31.13
CA GLN A 51 30.34 9.46 32.59
C GLN A 51 29.01 9.53 33.35
N ALA A 52 28.53 8.46 34.01
CA ALA A 52 29.05 7.74 35.20
C ALA A 52 28.14 8.01 36.42
N THR A 53 28.14 7.05 37.35
CA THR A 53 27.72 7.10 38.77
C THR A 53 26.23 7.01 39.17
N ASP A 54 25.91 5.82 39.69
CA ASP A 54 25.48 5.51 41.08
C ASP A 54 24.00 5.58 41.52
N ARG A 55 23.60 4.46 42.15
CA ARG A 55 22.59 4.18 43.19
C ARG A 55 21.24 4.93 43.25
N GLY A 56 20.19 4.11 43.06
CA GLY A 56 19.18 3.84 44.10
C GLY A 56 17.92 4.71 44.13
N THR A 57 16.73 4.09 43.96
CA THR A 57 15.63 4.02 44.96
C THR A 57 14.36 3.46 44.33
N SER A 58 13.70 2.59 45.11
CA SER A 58 12.43 1.89 44.89
C SER A 58 11.21 2.76 44.60
N GLY A 59 10.25 2.16 43.87
CA GLY A 59 8.84 2.57 43.77
C GLY A 59 8.16 1.78 42.66
N SER A 60 7.76 0.53 42.87
CA SER A 60 6.39 0.13 43.27
C SER A 60 5.29 0.56 42.30
N GLY A 61 4.64 -0.42 41.65
CA GLY A 61 3.25 -0.33 41.22
C GLY A 61 2.95 -0.79 39.80
N GLY A 62 2.46 -2.03 39.64
CA GLY A 62 1.55 -2.37 38.54
C GLY A 62 2.00 -3.39 37.50
N SER A 63 2.74 -4.45 37.88
CA SER A 63 2.84 -5.64 37.02
C SER A 63 1.58 -6.49 37.19
N VAL A 64 0.59 -6.28 36.32
CA VAL A 64 -0.52 -7.25 36.15
C VAL A 64 -0.03 -8.34 35.21
N ALA A 65 0.29 -9.48 35.80
CA ALA A 65 0.55 -10.71 35.09
C ALA A 65 -0.67 -11.10 34.22
N PRO A 66 -0.49 -11.49 32.95
CA PRO A 66 -1.54 -12.18 32.22
C PRO A 66 -1.68 -13.59 32.81
N LEU A 67 -2.91 -13.97 33.16
CA LEU A 67 -3.25 -15.33 33.58
C LEU A 67 -2.86 -16.36 32.50
N PRO A 68 -2.52 -17.60 32.89
CA PRO A 68 -2.26 -18.67 31.94
C PRO A 68 -3.60 -19.16 31.38
N GLY A 69 -3.85 -18.83 30.10
CA GLY A 69 -5.07 -19.23 29.41
C GLY A 69 -5.05 -18.73 27.98
N ILE A 70 -4.27 -19.40 27.13
CA ILE A 70 -4.30 -19.32 25.66
C ILE A 70 -4.21 -17.87 25.13
N ALA A 71 -3.01 -17.28 25.21
CA ALA A 71 -2.64 -16.20 24.30
C ALA A 71 -2.18 -16.85 22.98
N VAL A 72 -3.12 -17.11 22.07
CA VAL A 72 -2.75 -17.14 20.65
C VAL A 72 -2.43 -15.70 20.28
N PRO A 73 -1.19 -15.37 19.85
CA PRO A 73 -0.95 -14.07 19.22
C PRO A 73 -1.65 -14.11 17.87
N VAL A 74 -2.92 -13.69 17.84
CA VAL A 74 -3.61 -13.39 16.60
C VAL A 74 -2.96 -12.11 16.07
N ALA A 75 -1.95 -12.27 15.21
CA ALA A 75 -1.24 -11.14 14.58
C ALA A 75 -2.18 -10.25 13.74
N GLY A 76 -3.42 -10.69 13.48
CA GLY A 76 -4.48 -9.91 12.85
C GLY A 76 -5.18 -8.88 13.75
N THR A 77 -5.18 -9.03 15.08
CA THR A 77 -5.91 -8.07 15.96
C THR A 77 -5.10 -6.81 16.23
N GLY A 78 -3.76 -6.89 16.30
CA GLY A 78 -2.92 -5.74 16.62
C GLY A 78 -3.03 -4.60 15.59
N TYR A 79 -3.04 -4.94 14.30
CA TYR A 79 -3.19 -3.94 13.22
C TYR A 79 -4.57 -3.28 13.25
N GLN A 80 -5.63 -4.07 13.43
CA GLN A 80 -6.99 -3.56 13.54
C GLN A 80 -7.15 -2.62 14.74
N VAL A 81 -6.69 -3.04 15.92
CA VAL A 81 -6.78 -2.23 17.15
C VAL A 81 -5.99 -0.92 17.02
N ALA A 82 -4.80 -0.96 16.39
CA ALA A 82 -4.03 0.25 16.14
C ALA A 82 -4.77 1.23 15.21
N LEU A 83 -5.40 0.73 14.14
CA LEU A 83 -6.22 1.55 13.24
C LEU A 83 -7.42 2.16 13.98
N GLU A 84 -8.15 1.36 14.77
CA GLU A 84 -9.31 1.80 15.54
C GLU A 84 -8.93 2.90 16.53
N GLN A 85 -7.82 2.75 17.25
CA GLN A 85 -7.32 3.76 18.19
C GLN A 85 -6.88 5.05 17.48
N GLN A 86 -6.15 4.93 16.37
CA GLN A 86 -5.69 6.10 15.62
C GLN A 86 -6.88 6.88 15.04
N LEU A 87 -7.88 6.18 14.50
CA LEU A 87 -9.11 6.79 13.99
C LEU A 87 -9.92 7.43 15.13
N GLY A 88 -10.12 6.72 16.24
CA GLY A 88 -10.84 7.27 17.40
C GLY A 88 -10.21 8.56 17.94
N THR A 89 -8.88 8.59 18.05
CA THR A 89 -8.12 9.77 18.51
C THR A 89 -8.22 10.94 17.53
N THR A 90 -8.18 10.64 16.23
CA THR A 90 -8.26 11.67 15.19
C THR A 90 -9.67 12.26 15.10
N LEU A 91 -10.70 11.41 15.15
CA LEU A 91 -12.09 11.82 15.03
C LEU A 91 -12.60 12.54 16.29
N SER A 92 -12.12 12.20 17.49
CA SER A 92 -12.48 12.90 18.73
C SER A 92 -11.93 14.34 18.79
N SER A 93 -10.91 14.66 18.01
CA SER A 93 -10.36 16.02 17.90
C SER A 93 -11.26 16.97 17.11
N ILE A 94 -12.32 16.47 16.47
CA ILE A 94 -13.27 17.28 15.69
C ILE A 94 -14.27 17.95 16.65
N LYS A 95 -14.45 19.26 16.47
CA LYS A 95 -15.34 20.07 17.31
C LYS A 95 -16.79 19.53 17.28
N GLY A 96 -17.32 19.24 18.47
CA GLY A 96 -18.71 18.81 18.67
C GLY A 96 -18.95 17.31 18.58
N VAL A 97 -17.92 16.50 18.29
CA VAL A 97 -18.06 15.04 18.12
C VAL A 97 -18.21 14.30 19.45
N GLY A 98 -17.57 14.78 20.53
CA GLY A 98 -17.62 14.14 21.86
C GLY A 98 -16.83 12.83 21.92
N GLU A 99 -17.29 11.87 22.71
CA GLU A 99 -16.68 10.53 22.76
C GLU A 99 -16.96 9.75 21.46
N VAL A 100 -15.94 9.06 20.95
CA VAL A 100 -16.01 8.27 19.71
C VAL A 100 -15.49 6.86 19.95
N VAL A 101 -16.27 5.89 19.49
CA VAL A 101 -15.87 4.49 19.39
C VAL A 101 -15.84 4.11 17.91
N VAL A 102 -14.73 3.55 17.46
CA VAL A 102 -14.53 3.13 16.06
C VAL A 102 -14.28 1.65 16.02
N GLN A 103 -14.95 0.97 15.11
CA GLN A 103 -14.71 -0.44 14.82
C GLN A 103 -14.45 -0.62 13.32
N VAL A 104 -13.38 -1.34 13.00
CA VAL A 104 -12.91 -1.53 11.62
C VAL A 104 -13.03 -3.01 11.26
N SER A 105 -13.62 -3.31 10.11
CA SER A 105 -13.63 -4.67 9.55
C SER A 105 -12.62 -4.79 8.44
N LEU A 106 -11.77 -5.82 8.45
CA LEU A 106 -10.76 -6.08 7.42
C LEU A 106 -11.29 -7.09 6.39
N GLU A 107 -10.86 -6.97 5.13
CA GLU A 107 -11.27 -7.89 4.05
C GLU A 107 -10.58 -9.25 4.12
N ALA A 108 -9.34 -9.28 4.60
CA ALA A 108 -8.51 -10.47 4.66
C ALA A 108 -7.51 -10.39 5.82
N GLU A 109 -6.74 -11.46 5.99
CA GLU A 109 -5.55 -11.45 6.84
C GLU A 109 -4.33 -10.95 6.03
N ARG A 110 -3.27 -10.55 6.75
CA ARG A 110 -1.99 -10.15 6.15
C ARG A 110 -1.47 -11.25 5.23
N THR A 111 -1.15 -10.89 3.99
CA THR A 111 -0.62 -11.84 3.01
C THR A 111 0.87 -11.61 2.81
N VAL A 112 1.66 -12.67 2.96
CA VAL A 112 3.09 -12.67 2.66
C VAL A 112 3.27 -13.17 1.23
N SER A 113 3.95 -12.39 0.40
CA SER A 113 4.26 -12.73 -0.98
C SER A 113 5.69 -13.26 -1.09
N TYR A 114 5.87 -14.34 -1.85
CA TYR A 114 7.19 -14.94 -2.09
C TYR A 114 7.75 -14.50 -3.45
N ALA A 115 9.07 -14.42 -3.54
CA ALA A 115 9.74 -14.14 -4.79
C ALA A 115 9.51 -15.30 -5.76
N THR A 116 9.05 -14.99 -6.97
CA THR A 116 8.85 -15.96 -8.03
C THR A 116 9.61 -15.51 -9.28
N ASN A 117 10.14 -16.48 -10.02
CA ASN A 117 10.64 -16.28 -11.37
C ASN A 117 9.53 -16.72 -12.33
N SER A 118 8.95 -15.79 -13.08
CA SER A 118 7.89 -16.07 -14.04
C SER A 118 8.37 -15.94 -15.48
N GLN A 119 7.92 -16.85 -16.33
CA GLN A 119 8.13 -16.83 -17.77
C GLN A 119 6.77 -16.79 -18.46
N GLU A 120 6.54 -15.75 -19.26
CA GLU A 120 5.33 -15.58 -20.06
C GLU A 120 5.68 -15.78 -21.55
N GLU A 121 5.02 -16.75 -22.19
CA GLU A 121 5.13 -17.02 -23.62
C GLU A 121 3.79 -16.73 -24.29
N THR A 122 3.76 -15.76 -25.21
CA THR A 122 2.58 -15.45 -26.03
C THR A 122 2.82 -15.92 -27.46
N ARG A 123 2.02 -16.88 -27.93
CA ARG A 123 2.06 -17.39 -29.30
C ARG A 123 0.83 -16.92 -30.08
N ASN A 124 1.06 -16.08 -31.08
CA ASN A 124 0.03 -15.65 -32.02
C ASN A 124 0.19 -16.42 -33.34
N SER A 125 -0.83 -17.20 -33.70
CA SER A 125 -0.92 -17.86 -35.01
C SER A 125 -2.04 -17.20 -35.82
N GLN A 126 -1.73 -16.78 -37.05
CA GLN A 126 -2.74 -16.34 -38.01
C GLN A 126 -2.77 -17.32 -39.17
N GLU A 127 -3.90 -18.03 -39.31
CA GLU A 127 -4.16 -18.92 -40.43
C GLU A 127 -5.07 -18.19 -41.42
N ARG A 128 -4.66 -18.14 -42.69
CA ARG A 128 -5.48 -17.61 -43.79
C ARG A 128 -5.96 -18.79 -44.62
N GLU A 129 -7.26 -19.02 -44.60
CA GLU A 129 -7.90 -20.04 -45.44
C GLU A 129 -8.03 -19.53 -46.89
N ALA A 130 -8.06 -20.45 -47.86
CA ALA A 130 -8.21 -20.13 -49.28
C ALA A 130 -9.52 -19.38 -49.62
N SER A 131 -10.50 -19.41 -48.72
CA SER A 131 -11.78 -18.70 -48.77
C SER A 131 -11.69 -17.21 -48.38
N GLY A 132 -10.52 -16.73 -47.94
CA GLY A 132 -10.31 -15.36 -47.46
C GLY A 132 -10.62 -15.16 -45.97
N LEU A 133 -11.05 -16.21 -45.27
CA LEU A 133 -11.28 -16.17 -43.83
C LEU A 133 -9.93 -16.23 -43.09
N THR A 134 -9.68 -15.27 -42.18
CA THR A 134 -8.47 -15.24 -41.36
C THR A 134 -8.83 -15.64 -39.93
N ARG A 135 -8.25 -16.74 -39.42
CA ARG A 135 -8.36 -17.15 -38.02
C ARG A 135 -7.11 -16.71 -37.27
N SER A 136 -7.29 -15.89 -36.23
CA SER A 136 -6.21 -15.55 -35.30
C SER A 136 -6.39 -16.36 -34.02
N VAL A 137 -5.37 -17.12 -33.63
CA VAL A 137 -5.30 -17.87 -32.38
C VAL A 137 -4.20 -17.25 -31.53
N GLN A 138 -4.54 -16.83 -30.32
CA GLN A 138 -3.59 -16.36 -29.31
C GLN A 138 -3.54 -17.39 -28.19
N GLU A 139 -2.35 -17.93 -27.95
CA GLU A 139 -2.06 -18.84 -26.84
C GLU A 139 -1.14 -18.11 -25.85
N LEU A 140 -1.54 -18.05 -24.58
CA LEU A 140 -0.76 -17.47 -23.50
C LEU A 140 -0.38 -18.59 -22.53
N ARG A 141 0.93 -18.80 -22.35
CA ARG A 141 1.47 -19.75 -21.37
C ARG A 141 2.26 -18.98 -20.32
N THR A 142 1.92 -19.20 -19.05
CA THR A 142 2.59 -18.56 -17.91
C THR A 142 3.11 -19.66 -16.98
N GLU A 143 4.41 -19.67 -16.74
CA GLU A 143 5.07 -20.59 -15.79
C GLU A 143 5.69 -19.76 -14.67
N ALA A 144 5.48 -20.13 -13.41
CA ALA A 144 6.01 -19.41 -12.24
C ALA A 144 6.67 -20.36 -11.25
N GLN A 145 7.89 -20.06 -10.82
CA GLN A 145 8.67 -20.86 -9.88
C GLN A 145 9.09 -20.03 -8.65
N VAL A 146 8.81 -20.50 -7.44
CA VAL A 146 9.24 -19.84 -6.19
C VAL A 146 10.76 -19.92 -6.02
N VAL A 147 11.37 -18.79 -5.67
CA VAL A 147 12.82 -18.70 -5.44
C VAL A 147 13.14 -19.10 -4.00
N MET A 148 14.02 -20.09 -3.86
CA MET A 148 14.47 -20.61 -2.58
C MET A 148 15.90 -20.12 -2.28
N ALA A 149 16.15 -19.66 -1.06
CA ALA A 149 17.47 -19.34 -0.55
C ALA A 149 17.96 -20.49 0.34
N ARG A 150 19.24 -20.84 0.20
CA ARG A 150 19.92 -21.82 1.07
C ARG A 150 20.74 -21.09 2.12
N GLU A 151 20.32 -21.17 3.38
CA GLU A 151 21.01 -20.58 4.52
C GLU A 151 21.23 -21.66 5.60
N GLY A 152 22.49 -21.88 5.97
CA GLY A 152 22.87 -22.79 7.08
C GLY A 152 22.43 -24.26 6.91
N GLY A 153 22.27 -24.74 5.68
CA GLY A 153 21.80 -26.11 5.40
C GLY A 153 20.27 -26.28 5.35
N SER A 154 19.52 -25.19 5.54
CA SER A 154 18.06 -25.15 5.35
C SER A 154 17.70 -24.36 4.10
N GLU A 155 16.66 -24.80 3.39
CA GLU A 155 16.13 -24.15 2.19
C GLU A 155 14.82 -23.43 2.54
N LYS A 156 14.77 -22.11 2.36
CA LYS A 156 13.62 -21.27 2.72
C LYS A 156 13.22 -20.40 1.53
N PRO A 157 11.91 -20.17 1.30
CA PRO A 157 11.47 -19.28 0.24
C PRO A 157 11.85 -17.84 0.57
N ILE A 158 12.24 -17.09 -0.46
CA ILE A 158 12.52 -15.66 -0.31
C ILE A 158 11.19 -14.90 -0.25
N VAL A 159 11.01 -14.07 0.80
CA VAL A 159 9.86 -13.17 0.90
C VAL A 159 10.11 -11.97 0.00
N SER A 160 9.22 -11.74 -0.96
CA SER A 160 9.27 -10.58 -1.87
C SER A 160 8.62 -9.34 -1.27
N GLY A 161 7.70 -9.51 -0.33
CA GLY A 161 6.99 -8.40 0.30
C GLY A 161 5.79 -8.85 1.12
N GLU A 162 5.21 -7.92 1.85
CA GLU A 162 4.05 -8.15 2.69
C GLU A 162 2.95 -7.16 2.31
N THR A 163 1.73 -7.66 2.12
CA THR A 163 0.56 -6.83 1.81
C THR A 163 -0.34 -6.77 3.03
N LEU A 164 -0.62 -5.54 3.48
CA LEU A 164 -1.59 -5.29 4.54
C LEU A 164 -3.02 -5.47 4.01
N PRO A 165 -3.94 -5.98 4.83
CA PRO A 165 -5.32 -6.18 4.40
C PRO A 165 -6.05 -4.85 4.21
N ALA A 166 -6.86 -4.77 3.17
CA ALA A 166 -7.75 -3.65 2.93
C ALA A 166 -8.89 -3.61 3.97
N VAL A 167 -9.40 -2.41 4.24
CA VAL A 167 -10.56 -2.22 5.11
C VAL A 167 -11.85 -2.52 4.34
N ARG A 168 -12.67 -3.42 4.87
CA ARG A 168 -13.99 -3.77 4.32
C ARG A 168 -15.05 -2.72 4.66
N GLY A 169 -14.99 -2.17 5.86
CA GLY A 169 -15.95 -1.20 6.33
C GLY A 169 -15.64 -0.70 7.73
N VAL A 170 -16.26 0.42 8.09
CA VAL A 170 -16.04 1.10 9.37
C VAL A 170 -17.37 1.48 9.99
N LEU A 171 -17.49 1.18 11.28
CA LEU A 171 -18.57 1.66 12.13
C LEU A 171 -18.00 2.72 13.08
N VAL A 172 -18.62 3.89 13.08
CA VAL A 172 -18.30 4.98 14.01
C VAL A 172 -19.52 5.24 14.87
N VAL A 173 -19.34 5.20 16.19
CA VAL A 173 -20.34 5.60 17.16
C VAL A 173 -19.82 6.85 17.86
N ALA A 174 -20.55 7.96 17.76
CA ALA A 174 -20.14 9.23 18.35
C ALA A 174 -21.31 9.92 19.07
N GLU A 175 -21.02 10.61 20.17
CA GLU A 175 -22.03 11.38 20.91
C GLU A 175 -22.62 12.52 20.06
N GLY A 176 -21.77 13.18 19.27
CA GLY A 176 -22.16 14.29 18.39
C GLY A 176 -22.84 13.85 17.09
N ALA A 177 -23.04 12.55 16.84
CA ALA A 177 -23.63 12.09 15.58
C ALA A 177 -25.15 12.34 15.46
N SER A 178 -25.78 12.94 16.47
CA SER A 178 -27.14 13.46 16.40
C SER A 178 -27.26 14.69 15.49
N ASP A 179 -26.19 15.49 15.33
CA ASP A 179 -26.16 16.60 14.36
C ASP A 179 -25.83 16.07 12.96
N PRO A 180 -26.70 16.27 11.95
CA PRO A 180 -26.45 15.82 10.58
C PRO A 180 -25.16 16.39 9.99
N THR A 181 -24.77 17.61 10.37
CA THR A 181 -23.54 18.27 9.93
C THR A 181 -22.31 17.53 10.45
N ILE A 182 -22.37 17.08 11.70
CA ILE A 182 -21.28 16.31 12.32
C ILE A 182 -21.22 14.92 11.74
N LYS A 183 -22.38 14.28 11.55
CA LYS A 183 -22.49 12.96 10.92
C LYS A 183 -21.88 12.95 9.51
N GLU A 184 -22.19 13.96 8.70
CA GLU A 184 -21.61 14.10 7.36
C GLU A 184 -20.09 14.28 7.43
N ARG A 185 -19.59 15.18 8.29
CA ARG A 185 -18.14 15.40 8.46
C ARG A 185 -17.40 14.14 8.90
N LEU A 186 -17.95 13.38 9.84
CA LEU A 186 -17.38 12.11 10.28
C LEU A 186 -17.33 11.10 9.13
N SER A 187 -18.44 10.97 8.38
CA SER A 187 -18.49 10.06 7.25
C SER A 187 -17.47 10.43 6.17
N GLN A 188 -17.33 11.72 5.84
CA GLN A 188 -16.38 12.22 4.85
C GLN A 188 -14.93 12.03 5.31
N ALA A 189 -14.64 12.31 6.58
CA ALA A 189 -13.31 12.12 7.15
C ALA A 189 -12.85 10.66 7.02
N VAL A 190 -13.70 9.71 7.38
CA VAL A 190 -13.37 8.27 7.27
C VAL A 190 -13.20 7.83 5.82
N GLN A 191 -14.05 8.32 4.91
CA GLN A 191 -13.94 8.03 3.48
C GLN A 191 -12.59 8.48 2.91
N VAL A 192 -12.14 9.70 3.25
CA VAL A 192 -10.86 10.25 2.77
C VAL A 192 -9.66 9.56 3.42
N LEU A 193 -9.74 9.27 4.73
CA LEU A 193 -8.62 8.66 5.46
C LEU A 193 -8.32 7.23 5.02
N LEU A 194 -9.36 6.46 4.69
CA LEU A 194 -9.24 5.03 4.39
C LEU A 194 -9.54 4.68 2.93
N ASP A 195 -9.76 5.70 2.09
CA ASP A 195 -10.21 5.56 0.69
C ASP A 195 -11.41 4.60 0.56
N LEU A 196 -12.38 4.77 1.45
CA LEU A 196 -13.58 3.92 1.50
C LEU A 196 -14.75 4.60 0.79
N PRO A 197 -15.55 3.87 0.01
CA PRO A 197 -16.79 4.39 -0.54
C PRO A 197 -17.83 4.63 0.57
N ALA A 198 -18.70 5.63 0.38
CA ALA A 198 -19.69 6.05 1.37
C ALA A 198 -20.57 4.91 1.92
N HIS A 199 -20.92 3.92 1.09
CA HIS A 199 -21.76 2.79 1.50
C HIS A 199 -21.04 1.77 2.42
N LYS A 200 -19.72 1.90 2.61
CA LYS A 200 -18.91 1.08 3.54
C LYS A 200 -18.68 1.76 4.89
N VAL A 201 -19.20 2.98 5.09
CA VAL A 201 -19.04 3.76 6.32
C VAL A 201 -20.40 3.99 6.96
N MET A 202 -20.54 3.60 8.23
CA MET A 202 -21.75 3.85 9.02
C MET A 202 -21.41 4.70 10.23
N VAL A 203 -22.18 5.76 10.46
CA VAL A 203 -22.05 6.64 11.62
C VAL A 203 -23.36 6.61 12.42
N LEU A 204 -23.27 6.27 13.70
CA LEU A 204 -24.40 6.18 14.62
C LEU A 204 -24.17 7.10 15.82
N GLU A 205 -25.27 7.52 16.44
CA GLU A 205 -25.22 8.22 17.71
C GLU A 205 -25.00 7.24 18.86
N LYS A 206 -24.22 7.68 19.85
CA LYS A 206 -24.04 6.93 21.11
C LYS A 206 -25.26 7.16 21.99
N GLU A 207 -26.04 6.12 22.27
CA GLU A 207 -27.05 6.21 23.34
C GLU A 207 -26.33 6.34 24.70
N GLY A 208 -26.64 7.41 25.43
CA GLY A 208 -26.22 7.55 26.81
C GLY A 208 -26.88 6.48 27.65
N GLY A 209 -26.09 5.56 28.22
CA GLY A 209 -26.60 4.52 29.10
C GLY A 209 -27.44 5.12 30.23
N LYS A 210 -28.70 4.70 30.31
CA LYS A 210 -29.62 5.00 31.41
C LYS A 210 -29.27 4.18 32.65
#